data_AF-C3Z5F1-F1
#
_entry.id   AF-C3Z5F1-F1
#
_cell.length_a   1.000
_cell.length_b   1.000
_cell.length_c   1.000
_cell.angle_alpha   90.00
_cell.angle_beta   90.00
_cell.angle_gamma   90.00
#
_symmetry.space_group_name_H-M   'P 1'
#
loop_
_entity.id
_entity.type
_entity.pdbx_description
1 polymer ?
#
loop_
_entity_poly.entity_id
_entity_poly.type
_entity_poly.pdbx_seq_one_letter_code
_entity_poly.pdbx_strand_id
1 'polypeptide(L)' 'LAANARERRRMHGLNDAFDRLRQVVPGIGDDRQLSKYETLQMAQSYILALKELLDD' A
#
# COMPACT_ATOMS: atom_id res chain seq x y z
N LEU A 1 -11.19 -27.47 6.92
CA LEU A 1 -11.41 -26.20 7.68
C LEU A 1 -10.10 -25.49 8.07
N ALA A 2 -9.08 -26.19 8.57
CA ALA A 2 -7.81 -25.57 8.99
C ALA A 2 -7.04 -24.81 7.88
N ALA A 3 -7.09 -25.28 6.63
CA ALA A 3 -6.45 -24.61 5.49
C ALA A 3 -7.05 -23.21 5.22
N ASN A 4 -8.38 -23.10 5.14
CA ASN A 4 -9.06 -21.82 4.93
C ASN A 4 -8.79 -20.82 6.06
N ALA A 5 -8.68 -21.31 7.31
CA ALA A 5 -8.33 -20.47 8.45
C ALA A 5 -6.88 -19.97 8.39
N ARG A 6 -5.94 -20.76 7.85
CA ARG A 6 -4.56 -20.30 7.60
C ARG A 6 -4.53 -19.24 6.50
N GLU A 7 -5.22 -19.48 5.40
CA GLU A 7 -5.21 -18.55 4.26
C GLU A 7 -5.85 -17.20 4.62
N ARG A 8 -6.95 -17.21 5.41
CA ARG A 8 -7.52 -15.95 5.94
C ARG A 8 -6.50 -15.17 6.77
N ARG A 9 -5.76 -15.82 7.68
CA ARG A 9 -4.72 -15.15 8.48
C ARG A 9 -3.61 -14.56 7.62
N ARG A 10 -3.18 -15.28 6.57
CA ARG A 10 -2.19 -14.78 5.61
C ARG A 10 -2.69 -13.52 4.89
N MET A 11 -3.95 -13.55 4.45
CA MET A 11 -4.58 -12.41 3.77
C MET A 11 -4.80 -11.21 4.69
N HIS A 12 -5.11 -11.42 5.97
CA HIS A 12 -5.14 -10.34 6.96
C HIS A 12 -3.80 -9.63 7.07
N GLY A 13 -2.70 -10.38 7.27
CA GLY A 13 -1.36 -9.78 7.33
C GLY A 13 -0.96 -9.03 6.05
N LEU A 14 -1.41 -9.52 4.88
CA LEU A 14 -1.21 -8.81 3.61
C LEU A 14 -2.01 -7.49 3.58
N ASN A 15 -3.27 -7.50 4.00
CA ASN A 15 -4.10 -6.30 4.03
C ASN A 15 -3.55 -5.25 5.01
N ASP A 16 -3.11 -5.68 6.20
CA ASP A 16 -2.48 -4.80 7.18
C ASP A 16 -1.22 -4.13 6.61
N ALA A 17 -0.42 -4.87 5.84
CA ALA A 17 0.74 -4.31 5.15
C ALA A 17 0.36 -3.27 4.09
N PHE A 18 -0.73 -3.50 3.34
CA PHE A 18 -1.28 -2.52 2.40
C PHE A 18 -1.77 -1.26 3.11
N ASP A 19 -2.43 -1.40 4.27
CA ASP A 19 -2.94 -0.26 5.03
C ASP A 19 -1.81 0.62 5.57
N ARG A 20 -0.73 0.01 6.08
CA ARG A 20 0.48 0.77 6.46
C ARG A 20 1.10 1.49 5.28
N LEU A 21 1.13 0.86 4.10
CA LEU A 21 1.67 1.51 2.90
C LEU A 21 0.81 2.72 2.49
N ARG A 22 -0.52 2.61 2.57
CA ARG A 22 -1.45 3.71 2.29
C ARG A 22 -1.25 4.93 3.18
N GLN A 23 -0.81 4.73 4.42
CA GLN A 23 -0.55 5.82 5.37
C GLN A 23 0.65 6.70 5.00
N VAL A 24 1.58 6.17 4.19
CA VAL A 24 2.84 6.85 3.84
C VAL A 24 2.92 7.26 2.37
N VAL A 25 1.98 6.81 1.53
CA VAL A 25 1.90 7.24 0.13
C VAL A 25 0.89 8.38 -0.03
N PRO A 26 1.11 9.32 -0.97
CA PRO A 26 0.13 10.36 -1.28
C PRO A 26 -1.22 9.77 -1.70
N GLY A 27 -2.32 10.24 -1.08
CA GLY A 27 -3.69 9.80 -1.37
C GLY A 27 -4.51 10.80 -2.20
N ILE A 28 -5.64 10.35 -2.76
CA ILE A 28 -6.58 11.19 -3.50
C ILE A 28 -7.77 11.53 -2.59
N GLY A 29 -7.65 12.63 -1.84
CA GLY A 29 -8.71 13.16 -0.95
C GLY A 29 -8.94 12.35 0.32
N ASP A 30 -9.51 13.00 1.34
CA ASP A 30 -9.62 12.46 2.71
C ASP A 30 -10.49 11.19 2.84
N ASP A 31 -11.37 10.91 1.87
CA ASP A 31 -12.36 9.82 1.99
C ASP A 31 -12.12 8.61 1.08
N ARG A 32 -11.20 8.66 0.11
CA ARG A 32 -10.99 7.52 -0.82
C ARG A 32 -9.68 6.79 -0.55
N GLN A 33 -9.80 5.55 -0.06
CA GLN A 33 -8.67 4.63 -0.02
C GLN A 33 -8.28 4.16 -1.43
N LEU A 34 -6.98 4.16 -1.71
CA LEU A 34 -6.42 3.57 -2.93
C LEU A 34 -6.66 2.05 -2.96
N SER A 35 -7.01 1.50 -4.12
CA SER A 35 -6.97 0.05 -4.34
C SER A 35 -5.56 -0.50 -4.16
N LYS A 36 -5.41 -1.84 -4.05
CA LYS A 36 -4.09 -2.47 -3.91
C LYS A 36 -3.15 -2.12 -5.07
N TYR A 37 -3.67 -2.14 -6.30
CA TYR A 37 -2.90 -1.78 -7.47
C TYR A 37 -2.49 -0.31 -7.45
N GLU A 38 -3.44 0.60 -7.22
CA GLU A 38 -3.16 2.04 -7.14
C GLU A 38 -2.15 2.36 -6.03
N THR A 39 -2.23 1.67 -4.88
CA THR A 39 -1.29 1.83 -3.76
C THR A 39 0.14 1.48 -4.19
N LEU A 40 0.33 0.36 -4.89
CA LEU A 40 1.66 -0.05 -5.38
C LEU A 40 2.19 0.87 -6.48
N GLN A 41 1.32 1.34 -7.38
CA GLN A 41 1.70 2.27 -8.42
C GLN A 41 2.14 3.61 -7.81
N MET A 42 1.35 4.15 -6.87
CA MET A 42 1.67 5.38 -6.16
C MET A 42 2.96 5.27 -5.36
N ALA A 43 3.18 4.15 -4.66
CA ALA A 43 4.41 3.92 -3.91
C ALA A 43 5.65 4.00 -4.80
N GLN A 44 5.61 3.36 -5.98
CA GLN A 44 6.73 3.42 -6.94
C GLN A 44 6.97 4.84 -7.45
N SER A 45 5.91 5.54 -7.88
CA SER A 45 6.02 6.92 -8.34
C SER A 45 6.53 7.86 -7.25
N TYR A 46 6.09 7.67 -6.01
CA TYR A 46 6.50 8.51 -4.89
C TYR A 46 7.96 8.30 -4.50
N ILE A 47 8.45 7.05 -4.47
CA ILE A 47 9.87 6.76 -4.24
C ILE A 47 10.74 7.43 -5.31
N LEU A 48 10.34 7.37 -6.59
CA LEU A 48 11.09 8.03 -7.67
C LEU A 48 11.10 9.55 -7.52
N ALA A 49 9.96 10.16 -7.21
CA ALA A 49 9.87 11.61 -7.00
C ALA A 49 10.70 12.09 -5.80
N LEU A 50 10.68 11.34 -4.69
CA LEU A 50 11.52 11.64 -3.52
C LEU A 50 13.01 11.50 -3.83
N LYS A 51 13.38 10.53 -4.67
CA LYS A 51 14.77 10.37 -5.10
C LYS A 51 15.23 11.54 -5.97
N GLU A 52 14.43 11.93 -6.95
CA GLU A 52 14.71 13.08 -7.83
C GLU A 52 14.90 14.37 -7.00
N LEU A 53 14.02 14.61 -6.02
CA LEU A 53 14.11 15.76 -5.12
C LEU A 53 15.38 15.79 -4.26
N LEU A 54 16.01 14.64 -3.98
CA LEU A 54 17.24 14.56 -3.20
C LEU A 54 18.51 14.65 -4.06
N ASP A 55 18.39 14.38 -5.36
CA ASP A 55 19.48 14.45 -6.33
C ASP A 55 19.65 15.87 -6.93
N ASP A 56 18.68 16.77 -6.71
CA ASP A 56 18.70 18.22 -7.03
C ASP A 56 19.32 19.08 -5.91
#